data_AF-A0A482R675-F1
#
_entry.id   AF-A0A482R675-F1
#
_cell.length_a   1.000
_cell.length_b   1.000
_cell.length_c   1.000
_cell.angle_alpha   90.00
_cell.angle_beta   90.00
_cell.angle_gamma   90.00
#
_symmetry.space_group_name_H-M   'P 1'
#
loop_
_entity.id
_entity.type
_entity.pdbx_description
1 polymer ?
#
loop_
_entity_poly.entity_id
_entity_poly.type
_entity_poly.pdbx_seq_one_letter_code
_entity_poly.pdbx_strand_id
1 'polypeptide(L)'
;MCAWWDMRVQVAPRVPRICLPGKRVTSPDINLILDLDETLVHCSVDPIHDADVQFPVAFNGTNYQVYVRKRPYLDKFLQWIAGRFEVTIFTASQQVYAERLLNLLDPEGKYINHRLYRDSCLNVDGNYLKDLNVLGRDLTKTVLVDNSPHAFGYQVWCAARARARAHASKHANVHTPCVSARMYACVRADTHGVCT
;
A
#
# COMPACT_ATOMS: atom_id res chain seq x y z
N MET A 1 -26.32 -39.54 -6.22
CA MET A 1 -24.85 -39.45 -6.36
C MET A 1 -24.54 -38.01 -6.71
N CYS A 2 -24.07 -37.23 -5.74
CA CYS A 2 -23.90 -35.78 -5.82
C CYS A 2 -22.47 -35.45 -6.26
N ALA A 3 -22.29 -35.03 -7.51
CA ALA A 3 -21.01 -34.54 -8.02
C ALA A 3 -20.86 -33.04 -7.69
N TRP A 4 -20.36 -32.74 -6.49
CA TRP A 4 -20.05 -31.38 -6.02
C TRP A 4 -18.58 -31.22 -5.60
N TRP A 5 -17.66 -31.90 -6.30
CA TRP A 5 -16.21 -31.82 -6.04
C TRP A 5 -15.41 -31.65 -7.33
N ASP A 6 -15.73 -30.68 -8.18
CA ASP A 6 -14.70 -30.19 -9.12
C ASP A 6 -14.98 -28.78 -9.65
N MET A 7 -14.93 -27.80 -8.75
CA MET A 7 -14.72 -26.41 -9.14
C MET A 7 -13.37 -25.97 -8.62
N ARG A 8 -12.31 -26.69 -9.02
CA ARG A 8 -10.97 -26.13 -8.99
C ARG A 8 -11.00 -24.91 -9.90
N VAL A 9 -10.95 -23.72 -9.30
CA VAL A 9 -10.61 -22.49 -10.00
C VAL A 9 -9.35 -22.80 -10.81
N GLN A 10 -9.48 -22.88 -12.14
CA GLN A 10 -8.36 -23.08 -13.04
C GLN A 10 -7.56 -21.77 -13.08
N VAL A 11 -6.77 -21.51 -12.04
CA VAL A 11 -5.68 -20.55 -12.11
C VAL A 11 -4.58 -21.22 -12.92
N ALA A 12 -4.64 -21.09 -14.25
CA ALA A 12 -3.54 -21.50 -15.10
C ALA A 12 -2.23 -20.91 -14.56
N PRO A 13 -1.12 -21.66 -14.49
CA PRO A 13 0.15 -21.14 -14.00
C PRO A 13 0.64 -20.07 -14.97
N ARG A 14 0.25 -18.82 -14.71
CA ARG A 14 0.82 -17.68 -15.41
C ARG A 14 2.23 -17.53 -14.87
N VAL A 15 3.23 -17.65 -15.72
CA VAL A 15 4.55 -17.08 -15.42
C VAL A 15 4.28 -15.62 -15.08
N PRO A 16 4.49 -15.18 -13.82
CA PRO A 16 4.16 -13.82 -13.44
C PRO A 16 4.99 -12.89 -14.33
N ARG A 17 4.33 -12.02 -15.10
CA ARG A 17 5.06 -10.93 -15.76
C ARG A 17 5.60 -10.06 -14.66
N ILE A 18 6.91 -10.11 -14.46
CA ILE A 18 7.57 -9.30 -13.44
C ILE A 18 7.35 -7.82 -13.78
N CYS A 19 6.73 -7.09 -12.86
CA CYS A 19 6.29 -5.72 -13.07
C CYS A 19 7.32 -4.68 -12.60
N LEU A 20 8.32 -5.08 -11.80
CA LEU A 20 9.40 -4.20 -11.38
C LEU A 20 10.70 -4.51 -12.14
N PRO A 21 11.53 -3.49 -12.43
CA PRO A 21 12.86 -3.74 -12.95
C PRO A 21 13.71 -4.52 -11.92
N GLY A 22 14.78 -5.16 -12.42
CA GLY A 22 15.74 -5.86 -11.57
C GLY A 22 16.27 -4.97 -10.45
N LYS A 23 16.40 -5.53 -9.25
CA LYS A 23 16.88 -4.80 -8.07
C LYS A 23 18.32 -4.37 -8.27
N ARG A 24 18.62 -3.09 -8.05
CA ARG A 24 20.00 -2.58 -8.10
C ARG A 24 20.78 -3.11 -6.89
N VAL A 25 22.06 -3.39 -7.09
CA VAL A 25 22.97 -3.87 -6.02
C VAL A 25 23.04 -2.89 -4.86
N THR A 26 22.90 -1.59 -5.12
CA THR A 26 22.93 -0.52 -4.12
C THR A 26 21.60 -0.27 -3.41
N SER A 27 20.51 -0.94 -3.83
CA SER A 27 19.20 -0.74 -3.22
C SER A 27 19.08 -1.47 -1.88
N PRO A 28 18.34 -0.91 -0.90
CA PRO A 28 18.15 -1.57 0.39
C PRO A 28 17.53 -2.97 0.23
N ASP A 29 17.95 -3.92 1.07
CA ASP A 29 17.59 -5.34 0.92
C ASP A 29 16.09 -5.61 1.13
N ILE A 30 15.45 -4.87 2.03
CA ILE A 30 14.02 -5.01 2.33
C ILE A 30 13.18 -4.16 1.38
N ASN A 31 12.16 -4.76 0.77
CA ASN A 31 11.14 -4.07 -0.03
C ASN A 31 9.94 -3.71 0.85
N LEU A 32 9.66 -2.42 1.00
CA LEU A 32 8.52 -1.91 1.75
C LEU A 32 7.45 -1.43 0.77
N ILE A 33 6.33 -2.12 0.77
CA ILE A 33 5.18 -1.83 -0.06
C ILE A 33 4.16 -1.08 0.76
N LEU A 34 3.75 0.08 0.26
CA LEU A 34 2.76 0.93 0.92
C LEU A 34 1.55 1.08 0.02
N ASP A 35 0.37 0.90 0.60
CA ASP A 35 -0.87 1.38 0.03
C ASP A 35 -1.00 2.91 0.18
N LEU A 36 -1.89 3.54 -0.60
CA LEU A 36 -2.03 4.99 -0.68
C LEU A 36 -3.26 5.50 0.08
N ASP A 37 -4.44 5.18 -0.42
CA ASP A 37 -5.72 5.67 0.08
C ASP A 37 -6.09 5.01 1.39
N GLU A 38 -6.54 5.79 2.38
CA GLU A 38 -6.80 5.33 3.76
C GLU A 38 -5.58 4.74 4.50
N THR A 39 -4.39 4.78 3.88
CA THR A 39 -3.12 4.31 4.46
C THR A 39 -2.15 5.48 4.68
N LEU A 40 -1.81 6.22 3.63
CA LEU A 40 -0.92 7.39 3.67
C LEU A 40 -1.69 8.72 3.55
N VAL A 41 -2.84 8.70 2.89
CA VAL A 41 -3.69 9.87 2.66
C VAL A 41 -5.16 9.51 2.79
N HIS A 42 -6.00 10.51 2.98
CA HIS A 42 -7.44 10.42 2.77
C HIS A 42 -7.81 11.34 1.61
N CYS A 43 -8.55 10.85 0.62
CA CYS A 43 -8.95 11.63 -0.56
C CYS A 43 -10.47 11.63 -0.76
N SER A 44 -10.99 12.72 -1.33
CA SER A 44 -12.39 12.87 -1.68
C SER A 44 -12.56 13.74 -2.93
N VAL A 45 -13.66 13.54 -3.64
CA VAL A 45 -14.14 14.47 -4.68
C VAL A 45 -15.05 15.56 -4.10
N ASP A 46 -15.56 15.34 -2.89
CA ASP A 46 -16.26 16.36 -2.12
C ASP A 46 -15.25 17.25 -1.38
N PRO A 47 -15.52 18.56 -1.25
CA PRO A 47 -14.64 19.48 -0.53
C PRO A 47 -14.33 19.03 0.90
N ILE A 48 -13.03 19.02 1.24
CA ILE A 48 -12.54 18.79 2.60
C ILE A 48 -12.01 20.13 3.15
N HIS A 49 -12.54 20.57 4.30
CA HIS A 49 -12.23 21.88 4.90
C HIS A 49 -10.73 22.11 5.19
N ASP A 50 -10.01 21.05 5.57
CA ASP A 50 -8.60 21.04 5.96
C ASP A 50 -7.76 20.17 5.01
N ALA A 51 -8.05 20.22 3.71
CA ALA A 51 -7.23 19.54 2.70
C ALA A 51 -5.83 20.16 2.62
N ASP A 52 -4.79 19.31 2.70
CA ASP A 52 -3.39 19.73 2.53
C ASP A 52 -3.05 19.97 1.05
N VAL A 53 -3.68 19.22 0.14
CA VAL A 53 -3.39 19.23 -1.29
C VAL A 53 -4.70 19.16 -2.08
N GLN A 54 -4.79 19.91 -3.16
CA GLN A 54 -5.94 19.90 -4.07
C GLN A 54 -5.47 19.93 -5.52
N PHE A 55 -6.06 19.12 -6.38
CA PHE A 55 -5.73 19.12 -7.81
C PHE A 55 -6.86 18.54 -8.66
N PRO A 56 -6.99 18.99 -9.92
CA PRO A 56 -7.93 18.41 -10.87
C PRO A 56 -7.41 17.09 -11.44
N VAL A 57 -8.32 16.15 -11.70
CA VAL A 57 -8.08 14.89 -12.40
C VAL A 57 -9.12 14.70 -13.49
N ALA A 58 -8.68 14.46 -14.72
CA ALA A 58 -9.56 14.09 -15.82
C ALA A 58 -9.76 12.56 -15.82
N PHE A 59 -11.01 12.11 -15.74
CA PHE A 59 -11.37 10.69 -15.80
C PHE A 59 -12.67 10.51 -16.58
N ASN A 60 -12.71 9.59 -17.54
CA ASN A 60 -13.87 9.33 -18.41
C ASN A 60 -14.50 10.61 -19.02
N GLY A 61 -13.65 11.54 -19.48
CA GLY A 61 -14.10 12.79 -20.10
C GLY A 61 -14.67 13.83 -19.12
N THR A 62 -14.65 13.57 -17.82
CA THR A 62 -15.10 14.49 -16.77
C THR A 62 -13.91 14.92 -15.91
N ASN A 63 -13.87 16.21 -15.53
CA ASN A 63 -12.87 16.74 -14.62
C ASN A 63 -13.40 16.70 -13.18
N TYR A 64 -12.66 16.04 -12.31
CA TYR A 64 -12.94 15.96 -10.88
C TYR A 64 -11.92 16.80 -10.12
N GLN A 65 -12.38 17.64 -9.19
CA GLN A 65 -11.48 18.28 -8.23
C GLN A 65 -11.25 17.32 -7.08
N VAL A 66 -10.01 16.95 -6.83
CA VAL A 66 -9.65 16.02 -5.75
C VAL A 66 -9.08 16.80 -4.58
N TYR A 67 -9.59 16.51 -3.39
CA TYR A 67 -9.15 17.05 -2.11
C TYR A 67 -8.43 15.94 -1.36
N VAL A 68 -7.21 16.22 -0.88
CA VAL A 68 -6.37 15.24 -0.20
C VAL A 68 -5.92 15.79 1.15
N ARG A 69 -6.19 15.02 2.20
CA ARG A 69 -5.61 15.22 3.53
C ARG A 69 -4.50 14.19 3.74
N LYS A 70 -3.29 14.65 4.03
CA LYS A 70 -2.15 13.80 4.37
C LYS A 70 -2.37 13.15 5.72
N ARG A 71 -1.90 11.92 5.90
CA ARG A 71 -1.79 11.34 7.23
C ARG A 71 -0.75 12.13 8.04
N PRO A 72 -0.99 12.43 9.33
CA PRO A 72 0.00 13.10 10.16
C PRO A 72 1.38 12.42 10.07
N TYR A 73 2.42 13.24 9.95
CA TYR A 73 3.83 12.82 9.81
C TYR A 73 4.20 12.12 8.50
N LEU A 74 3.34 12.11 7.47
CA LEU A 74 3.61 11.47 6.18
C LEU A 74 4.97 11.86 5.59
N ASP A 75 5.27 13.16 5.51
CA ASP A 75 6.51 13.63 4.87
C ASP A 75 7.77 13.16 5.63
N LYS A 76 7.73 13.20 6.97
CA LYS A 76 8.81 12.68 7.83
C LYS A 76 8.95 11.17 7.71
N PHE A 77 7.82 10.46 7.63
CA PHE A 77 7.80 9.01 7.45
C PHE A 77 8.45 8.60 6.12
N LEU A 78 8.05 9.22 5.00
CA LEU A 78 8.63 8.96 3.68
C LEU A 78 10.14 9.23 3.66
N GLN A 79 10.57 10.35 4.23
CA GLN A 79 12.00 10.68 4.36
C GLN A 79 12.76 9.62 5.18
N TRP A 80 12.17 9.14 6.28
CA TRP A 80 12.80 8.17 7.16
C TRP A 80 12.95 6.79 6.51
N ILE A 81 11.94 6.32 5.76
CA ILE A 81 11.99 5.01 5.11
C ILE A 81 12.86 4.98 3.84
N ALA A 82 12.98 6.09 3.12
CA ALA A 82 13.64 6.15 1.81
C ALA A 82 15.11 5.67 1.83
N GLY A 83 15.83 5.92 2.92
CA GLY A 83 17.21 5.45 3.09
C GLY A 83 17.35 4.02 3.63
N ARG A 84 16.25 3.37 4.01
CA ARG A 84 16.24 2.10 4.75
C ARG A 84 15.58 0.96 3.98
N PHE A 85 14.67 1.29 3.07
CA PHE A 85 13.87 0.34 2.31
C PHE A 85 13.87 0.68 0.83
N GLU A 86 13.73 -0.34 -0.02
CA GLU A 86 13.24 -0.14 -1.37
C GLU A 86 11.73 0.11 -1.28
N VAL A 87 11.30 1.35 -1.51
CA VAL A 87 9.91 1.77 -1.30
C VAL A 87 9.10 1.61 -2.57
N THR A 88 8.04 0.81 -2.50
CA THR A 88 7.08 0.60 -3.58
C THR A 88 5.71 1.11 -3.16
N ILE A 89 5.11 2.05 -3.90
CA ILE A 89 3.67 2.31 -3.76
C ILE A 89 2.94 1.27 -4.58
N PHE A 90 2.03 0.53 -3.96
CA PHE A 90 1.13 -0.38 -4.66
C PHE A 90 -0.28 -0.05 -4.22
N THR A 91 -1.05 0.64 -5.06
CA THR A 91 -2.41 1.10 -4.76
C THR A 91 -3.44 0.45 -5.69
N ALA A 92 -4.65 0.23 -5.17
CA ALA A 92 -5.80 -0.17 -5.97
C ALA A 92 -6.46 1.02 -6.68
N SER A 93 -5.88 2.21 -6.68
CA SER A 93 -6.42 3.41 -7.33
C SER A 93 -5.96 3.59 -8.78
N GLN A 94 -6.74 4.35 -9.55
CA GLN A 94 -6.41 4.63 -10.95
C GLN A 94 -5.11 5.44 -11.07
N GLN A 95 -4.30 5.11 -12.08
CA GLN A 95 -3.02 5.80 -12.31
C GLN A 95 -3.19 7.32 -12.45
N VAL A 96 -4.20 7.79 -13.19
CA VAL A 96 -4.44 9.22 -13.44
C VAL A 96 -4.55 10.06 -12.16
N TYR A 97 -5.07 9.47 -11.08
CA TYR A 97 -5.16 10.11 -9.77
C TYR A 97 -3.86 9.90 -8.98
N ALA A 98 -3.44 8.64 -8.82
CA ALA A 98 -2.35 8.28 -7.93
C ALA A 98 -1.01 8.86 -8.40
N GLU A 99 -0.74 8.84 -9.71
CA GLU A 99 0.47 9.44 -10.28
C GLU A 99 0.55 10.93 -10.01
N ARG A 100 -0.58 11.64 -10.16
CA ARG A 100 -0.64 13.09 -9.90
C ARG A 100 -0.38 13.39 -8.43
N LEU A 101 -1.01 12.64 -7.51
CA LEU A 101 -0.76 12.81 -6.08
C LEU A 101 0.69 12.50 -5.70
N LEU A 102 1.25 11.39 -6.19
CA LEU A 102 2.62 10.99 -5.87
C LEU A 102 3.65 11.99 -6.41
N ASN A 103 3.38 12.65 -7.53
CA ASN A 103 4.22 13.75 -8.01
C ASN A 103 4.16 15.01 -7.13
N LEU A 104 3.09 15.18 -6.34
CA LEU A 104 2.98 16.26 -5.35
C LEU A 104 3.61 15.88 -4.01
N LEU A 105 3.59 14.58 -3.65
CA LEU A 105 4.19 14.07 -2.42
C LEU A 105 5.71 13.86 -2.52
N ASP A 106 6.20 13.43 -3.68
CA ASP A 106 7.62 13.19 -3.96
C ASP A 106 8.02 13.81 -5.31
N PRO A 107 8.07 15.15 -5.40
CA PRO A 107 8.28 15.86 -6.66
C PRO A 107 9.67 15.63 -7.26
N GLU A 108 10.66 15.32 -6.42
CA GLU A 108 12.03 15.04 -6.85
C GLU A 108 12.31 13.54 -7.05
N GLY A 109 11.32 12.67 -6.77
CA GLY A 109 11.47 11.22 -6.90
C GLY A 109 12.52 10.63 -5.96
N LYS A 110 12.70 11.22 -4.78
CA LYS A 110 13.75 10.85 -3.81
C LYS A 110 13.32 9.75 -2.85
N TYR A 111 12.02 9.58 -2.63
CA TYR A 111 11.50 8.71 -1.58
C TYR A 111 10.94 7.39 -2.10
N ILE A 112 10.33 7.41 -3.29
CA ILE A 112 9.57 6.28 -3.84
C ILE A 112 10.33 5.69 -5.02
N ASN A 113 10.68 4.40 -4.94
CA ASN A 113 11.42 3.73 -5.99
C ASN A 113 10.51 3.21 -7.11
N HIS A 114 9.35 2.65 -6.76
CA HIS A 114 8.42 2.05 -7.72
C HIS A 114 6.98 2.44 -7.44
N ARG A 115 6.15 2.49 -8.48
CA ARG A 115 4.73 2.84 -8.40
C ARG A 115 3.93 1.82 -9.20
N LEU A 116 3.00 1.15 -8.53
CA LEU A 116 2.07 0.18 -9.10
C LEU A 116 0.65 0.64 -8.78
N TYR A 117 -0.20 0.62 -9.81
CA TYR A 117 -1.55 1.14 -9.76
C TYR A 117 -2.57 0.01 -9.94
N ARG A 118 -3.85 0.36 -10.04
CA ARG A 118 -4.97 -0.59 -10.22
C ARG A 118 -4.74 -1.62 -11.34
N ASP A 119 -4.15 -1.24 -12.45
CA ASP A 119 -3.91 -2.14 -13.58
C ASP A 119 -2.90 -3.26 -13.26
N SER A 120 -2.11 -3.10 -12.20
CA SER A 120 -1.22 -4.13 -11.66
C SER A 120 -1.91 -5.04 -10.63
N CYS A 121 -3.14 -4.74 -10.22
CA CYS A 121 -3.92 -5.57 -9.31
C CYS A 121 -4.62 -6.72 -10.06
N LEU A 122 -4.84 -7.82 -9.36
CA LEU A 122 -5.73 -8.88 -9.82
C LEU A 122 -7.16 -8.54 -9.42
N ASN A 123 -8.06 -8.41 -10.39
CA ASN A 123 -9.49 -8.26 -10.13
C ASN A 123 -10.11 -9.64 -9.90
N VAL A 124 -10.56 -9.91 -8.67
CA VAL A 124 -11.25 -11.14 -8.28
C VAL A 124 -12.58 -10.74 -7.64
N ASP A 125 -13.68 -11.05 -8.32
CA ASP A 125 -15.05 -10.75 -7.86
C ASP A 125 -15.25 -9.26 -7.45
N GLY A 126 -14.65 -8.34 -8.22
CA GLY A 126 -14.72 -6.91 -7.95
C GLY A 126 -13.76 -6.40 -6.88
N ASN A 127 -12.96 -7.28 -6.27
CA ASN A 127 -11.90 -6.90 -5.34
C ASN A 127 -10.56 -6.80 -6.08
N TYR A 128 -9.78 -5.78 -5.75
CA TYR A 128 -8.43 -5.59 -6.28
C TYR A 128 -7.40 -6.16 -5.32
N LEU A 129 -6.83 -7.31 -5.68
CA LEU A 129 -5.81 -8.00 -4.89
C LEU A 129 -4.42 -7.61 -5.37
N LYS A 130 -3.49 -7.46 -4.42
CA LYS A 130 -2.10 -7.09 -4.68
C LYS A 130 -1.24 -8.35 -4.66
N ASP A 131 -1.02 -8.95 -5.84
CA ASP A 131 -0.16 -10.12 -5.95
C ASP A 131 1.31 -9.72 -5.85
N LEU A 132 1.97 -10.03 -4.72
CA LEU A 132 3.38 -9.66 -4.54
C LEU A 132 4.34 -10.54 -5.36
N ASN A 133 3.88 -11.65 -5.92
CA ASN A 133 4.72 -12.53 -6.75
C ASN A 133 5.14 -11.85 -8.07
N VAL A 134 4.36 -10.86 -8.54
CA VAL A 134 4.71 -10.11 -9.76
C VAL A 134 5.85 -9.12 -9.55
N LEU A 135 6.29 -8.88 -8.31
CA LEU A 135 7.30 -7.85 -8.04
C LEU A 135 8.73 -8.27 -8.40
N GLY A 136 9.00 -9.58 -8.54
CA GLY A 136 10.37 -10.07 -8.71
C GLY A 136 11.26 -9.67 -7.53
N ARG A 137 10.72 -9.75 -6.31
CA ARG A 137 11.42 -9.48 -5.05
C ARG A 137 11.30 -10.71 -4.15
N ASP A 138 12.28 -10.90 -3.29
CA ASP A 138 12.24 -11.94 -2.26
C ASP A 138 11.10 -11.63 -1.27
N LEU A 139 10.09 -12.49 -1.22
CA LEU A 139 8.93 -12.30 -0.36
C LEU A 139 9.27 -12.41 1.12
N THR A 140 10.36 -13.11 1.49
CA THR A 140 10.84 -13.17 2.88
C THR A 140 11.39 -11.83 3.36
N LYS A 141 11.71 -10.94 2.42
CA LYS A 141 12.23 -9.58 2.63
C LYS A 141 11.27 -8.51 2.11
N THR A 142 10.00 -8.86 1.93
CA THR A 142 8.97 -7.94 1.44
C THR A 142 7.91 -7.73 2.51
N VAL A 143 7.58 -6.48 2.79
CA VAL A 143 6.57 -6.08 3.78
C VAL A 143 5.50 -5.25 3.09
N LEU A 144 4.22 -5.59 3.30
CA LEU A 144 3.08 -4.82 2.80
C LEU A 144 2.39 -4.10 3.96
N VAL A 145 2.16 -2.81 3.81
CA VAL A 145 1.37 -1.98 4.71
C VAL A 145 0.13 -1.51 3.96
N ASP A 146 -1.03 -1.98 4.40
CA ASP A 146 -2.31 -1.74 3.74
C ASP A 146 -3.43 -1.75 4.80
N ASN A 147 -4.46 -0.94 4.60
CA ASN A 147 -5.60 -0.83 5.52
C ASN A 147 -6.68 -1.89 5.25
N SER A 148 -6.75 -2.43 4.03
CA SER A 148 -7.81 -3.33 3.56
C SER A 148 -7.46 -4.80 3.80
N PRO A 149 -8.24 -5.54 4.61
CA PRO A 149 -8.00 -6.95 4.86
C PRO A 149 -8.00 -7.84 3.61
N HIS A 150 -8.71 -7.41 2.55
CA HIS A 150 -8.82 -8.13 1.30
C HIS A 150 -7.60 -7.99 0.40
N ALA A 151 -6.80 -6.92 0.56
CA ALA A 151 -5.62 -6.67 -0.25
C ALA A 151 -4.53 -7.75 -0.05
N PHE A 152 -4.54 -8.44 1.09
CA PHE A 152 -3.57 -9.47 1.48
C PHE A 152 -4.14 -10.90 1.49
N GLY A 153 -5.25 -11.14 0.79
CA GLY A 153 -5.94 -12.45 0.74
C GLY A 153 -5.05 -13.66 0.42
N TYR A 154 -3.90 -13.46 -0.23
CA TYR A 154 -2.94 -14.53 -0.55
C TYR A 154 -1.71 -14.62 0.37
N GLN A 155 -1.40 -13.61 1.21
CA GLN A 155 -0.08 -13.47 1.86
C GLN A 155 -0.19 -12.86 3.27
N VAL A 156 -0.87 -13.56 4.17
CA VAL A 156 -1.15 -13.14 5.56
C VAL A 156 0.12 -12.93 6.41
N TRP A 157 1.27 -13.52 6.03
CA TRP A 157 2.51 -13.48 6.82
C TRP A 157 3.30 -12.15 6.71
N CYS A 158 3.15 -11.41 5.61
CA CYS A 158 3.95 -10.19 5.33
C CYS A 158 3.16 -8.89 5.49
N ALA A 159 1.87 -8.97 5.84
CA ALA A 159 0.97 -7.84 5.93
C ALA A 159 0.93 -7.25 7.35
N ALA A 160 1.19 -5.94 7.46
CA ALA A 160 0.87 -5.16 8.65
C ALA A 160 -0.39 -4.33 8.38
N ARG A 161 -1.47 -4.58 9.13
CA ARG A 161 -2.71 -3.82 9.01
C ARG A 161 -2.54 -2.41 9.58
N ALA A 162 -2.62 -1.40 8.72
CA ALA A 162 -2.78 -0.02 9.14
C ALA A 162 -4.20 0.16 9.74
N ARG A 163 -4.32 0.69 10.96
CA ARG A 163 -5.64 1.01 11.53
C ARG A 163 -6.15 2.31 10.91
N ALA A 164 -7.23 2.23 10.14
CA ALA A 164 -8.06 3.39 9.79
C ALA A 164 -8.72 3.96 11.06
N ARG A 165 -8.96 5.29 11.08
CA ARG A 165 -9.56 5.96 12.24
C ARG A 165 -11.06 5.70 12.27
N ALA A 166 -11.50 4.76 13.10
CA ALA A 166 -12.88 4.64 13.58
C ALA A 166 -12.86 4.21 15.06
N HIS A 167 -13.86 4.66 15.82
CA HIS A 167 -13.99 4.55 17.28
C HIS A 167 -13.41 3.26 17.90
N ALA A 168 -12.69 3.45 19.00
CA ALA A 168 -11.98 2.41 19.72
C ALA A 168 -12.88 1.25 20.17
N SER A 169 -12.48 0.02 19.85
CA SER A 169 -12.81 -1.16 20.65
C SER A 169 -11.58 -2.05 20.82
N LYS A 170 -11.50 -2.65 22.01
CA LYS A 170 -10.34 -3.34 22.59
C LYS A 170 -10.22 -4.77 22.05
N HIS A 171 -9.01 -5.30 22.23
CA HIS A 171 -8.55 -6.70 22.10
C HIS A 171 -8.03 -7.16 20.72
N ALA A 172 -6.73 -7.46 20.69
CA ALA A 172 -6.23 -8.79 20.34
C ALA A 172 -4.75 -8.88 20.76
N ASN A 173 -4.45 -9.89 21.57
CA ASN A 173 -3.12 -10.29 22.01
C ASN A 173 -2.75 -11.55 21.21
N VAL A 174 -1.68 -11.53 20.41
CA VAL A 174 -1.04 -12.74 19.89
C VAL A 174 0.46 -12.47 19.75
N HIS A 175 1.26 -13.28 20.45
CA HIS A 175 2.71 -13.34 20.34
C HIS A 175 3.10 -14.10 19.06
N THR A 176 3.83 -13.45 18.15
CA THR A 176 4.60 -14.08 17.09
C THR A 176 5.94 -13.35 16.92
N PRO A 177 7.08 -14.05 16.92
CA PRO A 177 8.37 -13.44 16.66
C PRO A 177 8.53 -13.28 15.14
N CYS A 178 8.07 -12.17 14.59
CA CYS A 178 8.19 -11.87 13.17
C CYS A 178 8.67 -10.43 12.98
N VAL A 179 9.34 -10.16 11.85
CA VAL A 179 9.82 -8.83 11.44
C VAL A 179 8.70 -7.78 11.49
N SER A 180 7.43 -8.22 11.39
CA SER A 180 6.23 -7.41 11.62
C SER A 180 6.22 -6.73 13.00
N ALA A 181 6.71 -7.36 14.06
CA ALA A 181 6.67 -6.80 15.42
C ALA A 181 7.52 -5.53 15.57
N ARG A 182 8.66 -5.43 14.88
CA ARG A 182 9.50 -4.20 14.89
C ARG A 182 8.87 -3.07 14.07
N MET A 183 8.20 -3.38 12.95
CA MET A 183 7.47 -2.40 12.15
C MET A 183 6.19 -1.93 12.85
N TYR A 184 5.45 -2.85 13.49
CA TYR A 184 4.29 -2.55 14.33
C TYR A 184 4.65 -1.64 15.51
N ALA A 185 5.81 -1.86 16.14
CA ALA A 185 6.34 -0.96 17.17
C ALA A 185 6.64 0.44 16.60
N CYS A 186 7.20 0.52 15.38
CA CYS A 186 7.51 1.80 14.73
C CYS A 186 6.26 2.59 14.33
N VAL A 187 5.23 1.92 13.80
CA VAL A 187 3.94 2.57 13.44
C VAL A 187 3.13 2.94 14.70
N ARG A 188 3.30 2.23 15.83
CA ARG A 188 2.66 2.59 17.12
C ARG A 188 3.40 3.67 17.89
N ALA A 189 4.73 3.69 17.88
CA ALA A 189 5.53 4.60 18.70
C ALA A 189 5.21 6.08 18.42
N ASP A 190 4.84 6.43 17.19
CA ASP A 190 4.49 7.82 16.84
C ASP A 190 3.07 8.24 17.25
N THR A 191 2.25 7.32 17.78
CA THR A 191 0.89 7.67 18.26
C THR A 191 0.82 8.03 19.74
N HIS A 192 1.89 7.79 20.50
CA HIS A 192 1.97 8.14 21.93
C HIS A 192 3.21 8.99 22.13
N GLY A 193 3.04 10.30 21.99
CA GLY A 193 4.09 11.27 22.27
C GLY A 193 4.62 11.08 23.68
N VAL A 194 5.76 10.41 23.80
CA VAL A 194 6.67 10.46 24.94
C VAL A 194 8.07 10.37 24.35
N CYS A 195 8.58 11.51 23.87
CA CYS A 195 10.02 11.75 23.91
C CYS A 195 10.35 12.10 25.37
N THR A 196 11.26 11.34 25.98
CA THR A 196 12.11 11.86 27.05
C THR A 196 12.97 12.99 26.51
#